data_AF-A0A847QME8-F1
#
_entry.id   AF-A0A847QME8-F1
#
_cell.length_a   1.000
_cell.length_b   1.000
_cell.length_c   1.000
_cell.angle_alpha   90.00
_cell.angle_beta   90.00
_cell.angle_gamma   90.00
#
_symmetry.space_group_name_H-M   'P 1'
#
loop_
_entity.id
_entity.type
_entity.pdbx_description
1 polymer ?
#
loop_
_entity_poly.entity_id
_entity_poly.type
_entity_poly.pdbx_seq_one_letter_code
_entity_poly.pdbx_strand_id
1 'polypeptide(L)'
;IDTEINHIVHTGMEDKRKCRYSTKSASEQEWVYAFADLEDVISAAMLLPDSSTALSALYSYEDEYYLTLNKIGSQRKKKIAEAVLDEFGESVLTTEDFLKEHGEAVIEKDAINSLKIIGNK
;
A
#
# COMPACT_ATOMS: atom_id res chain seq x y z
N ILE A 1 36.45 29.60 -33.23
CA ILE A 1 37.59 29.79 -32.32
C ILE A 1 36.96 30.33 -31.04
N ASP A 2 36.75 29.62 -29.94
CA ASP A 2 37.03 28.26 -29.47
C ASP A 2 35.99 28.09 -28.34
N THR A 3 35.19 27.02 -28.35
CA THR A 3 35.34 25.88 -27.43
C THR A 3 35.12 26.24 -25.95
N GLU A 4 33.95 25.88 -25.39
CA GLU A 4 33.94 25.06 -24.17
C GLU A 4 32.62 24.30 -24.01
N ILE A 5 32.70 23.01 -24.29
CA ILE A 5 31.73 21.99 -23.93
C ILE A 5 31.95 21.72 -22.45
N ASN A 6 30.96 22.02 -21.60
CA ASN A 6 30.90 21.40 -20.28
C ASN A 6 29.91 20.25 -20.31
N HIS A 7 30.51 19.08 -20.43
CA HIS A 7 29.95 17.75 -20.26
C HIS A 7 29.87 17.46 -18.76
N ILE A 8 28.67 17.25 -18.21
CA ILE A 8 28.49 16.55 -16.93
C ILE A 8 27.46 15.44 -17.12
N VAL A 9 27.88 14.25 -16.70
CA VAL A 9 27.31 12.93 -16.92
C VAL A 9 26.55 12.50 -15.66
N HIS A 10 25.45 11.77 -15.87
CA HIS A 10 24.73 10.83 -14.99
C HIS A 10 24.65 11.10 -13.48
N THR A 11 23.43 11.06 -12.96
CA THR A 11 23.05 9.96 -12.05
C THR A 11 21.53 9.90 -11.93
N GLY A 12 20.96 8.72 -12.18
CA GLY A 12 19.57 8.43 -11.88
C GLY A 12 19.33 8.51 -10.37
N MET A 13 18.27 9.19 -10.00
CA MET A 13 17.64 9.09 -8.71
C MET A 13 16.15 9.02 -9.01
N GLU A 14 15.56 7.85 -8.76
CA GLU A 14 14.11 7.65 -8.82
C GLU A 14 13.43 8.69 -7.93
N ASP A 15 12.70 9.61 -8.56
CA ASP A 15 11.74 10.47 -7.89
C ASP A 15 10.68 9.56 -7.23
N LYS A 16 10.88 9.21 -5.94
CA LYS A 16 9.78 8.81 -5.05
C LYS A 16 8.82 10.00 -4.96
N ARG A 17 7.92 10.11 -5.94
CA ARG A 17 6.93 11.18 -6.04
C ARG A 17 6.04 11.14 -4.80
N LYS A 18 6.28 12.07 -3.88
CA LYS A 18 5.31 12.43 -2.82
C LYS A 18 4.01 12.82 -3.49
N CYS A 19 3.04 11.94 -3.39
CA CYS A 19 1.74 12.10 -4.00
C CYS A 19 0.84 12.96 -3.08
N ARG A 20 0.24 14.02 -3.66
CA ARG A 20 -0.46 15.12 -2.98
C ARG A 20 -1.89 14.73 -2.61
N TYR A 21 -2.31 15.15 -1.41
CA TYR A 21 -3.57 14.85 -0.70
C TYR A 21 -4.86 15.07 -1.51
N SER A 22 -5.81 14.12 -1.38
CA SER A 22 -7.25 14.33 -1.56
C SER A 22 -7.88 14.73 -0.22
N THR A 23 -8.82 15.66 -0.24
CA THR A 23 -9.44 16.31 0.94
C THR A 23 -10.40 15.38 1.70
N LYS A 24 -9.92 14.24 2.22
CA LYS A 24 -10.54 13.52 3.34
C LYS A 24 -10.00 14.14 4.63
N SER A 25 -10.88 14.48 5.58
CA SER A 25 -10.51 15.05 6.89
C SER A 25 -9.36 14.26 7.54
N ALA A 26 -8.38 14.97 8.12
CA ALA A 26 -7.10 14.45 8.61
C ALA A 26 -7.15 13.30 9.64
N SER A 27 -8.35 12.86 10.06
CA SER A 27 -8.59 11.82 11.05
C SER A 27 -8.66 10.39 10.49
N GLU A 28 -8.91 10.21 9.19
CA GLU A 28 -9.09 8.87 8.58
C GLU A 28 -8.27 8.75 7.29
N GLN A 29 -6.94 8.66 7.46
CA GLN A 29 -6.05 8.36 6.35
C GLN A 29 -6.25 6.90 5.93
N GLU A 30 -6.98 6.72 4.83
CA GLU A 30 -7.11 5.46 4.10
C GLU A 30 -5.79 5.17 3.38
N TRP A 31 -5.26 3.97 3.57
CA TRP A 31 -4.07 3.49 2.90
C TRP A 31 -4.50 2.45 1.87
N VAL A 32 -3.89 2.51 0.70
CA VAL A 32 -4.07 1.52 -0.36
C VAL A 32 -2.68 1.13 -0.85
N TYR A 33 -2.41 -0.17 -0.83
CA TYR A 33 -1.16 -0.74 -1.32
C TYR A 33 -1.45 -1.76 -2.41
N ALA A 34 -0.68 -1.69 -3.48
CA ALA A 34 -0.71 -2.64 -4.59
C ALA A 34 0.42 -3.67 -4.44
N PHE A 35 0.12 -4.91 -4.78
CA PHE A 35 1.00 -6.07 -4.70
C PHE A 35 0.92 -6.84 -6.02
N ALA A 36 2.06 -7.35 -6.49
CA ALA A 36 2.12 -8.09 -7.75
C ALA A 36 1.38 -9.43 -7.68
N ASP A 37 1.37 -10.07 -6.52
CA ASP A 37 0.73 -11.36 -6.31
C ASP A 37 0.20 -11.54 -4.88
N LEU A 38 -0.64 -12.55 -4.70
CA LEU A 38 -1.31 -12.83 -3.43
C LEU A 38 -0.32 -13.28 -2.33
N GLU A 39 0.83 -13.87 -2.70
CA GLU A 39 1.82 -14.35 -1.73
C GLU A 39 2.48 -13.18 -1.00
N ASP A 40 2.79 -12.10 -1.72
CA ASP A 40 3.27 -10.85 -1.12
C ASP A 40 2.25 -10.23 -0.15
N VAL A 41 0.96 -10.23 -0.52
CA VAL A 41 -0.12 -9.71 0.36
C VAL A 41 -0.20 -10.52 1.65
N ILE A 42 -0.15 -11.86 1.56
CA ILE A 42 -0.20 -12.75 2.72
C ILE A 42 1.03 -12.53 3.61
N SER A 43 2.22 -12.43 3.01
CA SER A 43 3.48 -12.21 3.71
C SER A 43 3.48 -10.87 4.47
N ALA A 44 3.03 -9.80 3.81
CA ALA A 44 2.84 -8.50 4.45
C ALA A 44 1.86 -8.59 5.62
N ALA A 45 0.67 -9.19 5.40
CA ALA A 45 -0.37 -9.31 6.42
C ALA A 45 0.10 -10.08 7.67
N MET A 46 0.93 -11.10 7.50
CA MET A 46 1.53 -11.87 8.59
C MET A 46 2.45 -11.03 9.48
N LEU A 47 3.18 -10.08 8.90
CA LEU A 47 4.11 -9.19 9.61
C LEU A 47 3.45 -7.94 10.19
N LEU A 48 2.23 -7.60 9.74
CA LEU A 48 1.49 -6.46 10.26
C LEU A 48 1.21 -6.61 11.76
N PRO A 49 1.37 -5.52 12.55
CA PRO A 49 1.05 -5.54 13.96
C PRO A 49 -0.43 -5.84 14.19
N ASP A 50 -0.77 -6.51 15.29
CA ASP A 50 -2.17 -6.77 15.61
C ASP A 50 -3.01 -5.49 15.62
N SER A 51 -4.03 -5.51 14.78
CA SER A 51 -4.91 -4.38 14.54
C SER A 51 -6.36 -4.85 14.50
N SER A 52 -6.86 -5.35 15.63
CA SER A 52 -8.26 -5.82 15.78
C SER A 52 -9.31 -4.75 15.48
N THR A 53 -8.91 -3.48 15.37
CA THR A 53 -9.79 -2.35 15.02
C THR A 53 -9.56 -1.82 13.61
N ALA A 54 -8.59 -2.37 12.86
CA ALA A 54 -8.33 -1.90 11.51
C ALA A 54 -9.43 -2.40 10.57
N LEU A 55 -9.98 -1.47 9.79
CA LEU A 55 -10.83 -1.83 8.67
C LEU A 55 -9.91 -2.17 7.51
N SER A 56 -10.04 -3.37 6.96
CA SER A 56 -9.24 -3.81 5.83
C SER A 56 -10.05 -4.65 4.87
N ALA A 57 -9.77 -4.47 3.59
CA ALA A 57 -10.35 -5.22 2.49
C ALA A 57 -9.28 -5.49 1.43
N LEU A 58 -9.43 -6.59 0.68
CA LEU A 58 -8.54 -7.01 -0.40
C LEU A 58 -9.32 -7.07 -1.70
N TYR A 59 -8.77 -6.44 -2.73
CA TYR A 59 -9.33 -6.40 -4.08
C TYR A 59 -8.32 -6.94 -5.10
N SER A 60 -8.82 -7.38 -6.24
CA SER A 60 -8.05 -7.73 -7.43
C SER A 60 -8.44 -6.76 -8.55
N TYR A 61 -7.46 -6.16 -9.22
CA TYR A 61 -7.68 -5.25 -10.33
C TYR A 61 -6.43 -5.23 -11.23
N GLU A 62 -6.62 -5.29 -12.55
CA GLU A 62 -5.52 -5.27 -13.55
C GLU A 62 -4.36 -6.22 -13.24
N ASP A 63 -4.65 -7.48 -12.90
CA ASP A 63 -3.66 -8.53 -12.53
C ASP A 63 -2.85 -8.25 -11.25
N GLU A 64 -3.23 -7.25 -10.46
CA GLU A 64 -2.60 -6.91 -9.18
C GLU A 64 -3.60 -7.02 -8.01
N TYR A 65 -3.05 -7.12 -6.80
CA TYR A 65 -3.83 -7.17 -5.56
C TYR A 65 -3.72 -5.88 -4.78
N TYR A 66 -4.85 -5.37 -4.31
CA TYR A 66 -4.96 -4.09 -3.62
C TYR A 66 -5.48 -4.28 -2.20
N LEU A 67 -4.64 -4.01 -1.21
CA LEU A 67 -5.01 -4.04 0.21
C LEU A 67 -5.38 -2.63 0.68
N THR A 68 -6.61 -2.46 1.14
CA THR A 68 -7.06 -1.22 1.80
C THR A 68 -6.91 -1.35 3.32
N LEU A 69 -6.43 -0.30 3.98
CA LEU A 69 -6.35 -0.23 5.44
C LEU A 69 -6.84 1.12 5.96
N ASN A 70 -7.62 1.09 7.03
CA ASN A 70 -8.04 2.26 7.78
C ASN A 70 -8.01 1.95 9.30
N LYS A 71 -7.94 2.99 10.14
CA LYS A 71 -7.97 2.89 11.61
C LYS A 71 -6.88 2.01 12.21
N ILE A 72 -5.70 1.98 11.57
CA ILE A 72 -4.48 1.40 12.16
C ILE A 72 -4.16 2.18 13.44
N GLY A 73 -4.22 1.52 14.61
CA GLY A 73 -4.32 2.15 15.93
C GLY A 73 -3.27 3.23 16.26
N SER A 74 -2.31 2.91 17.13
CA SER A 74 -1.33 3.89 17.60
C SER A 74 -0.36 4.33 16.49
N GLN A 75 0.20 5.55 16.57
CA GLN A 75 1.21 6.06 15.63
C GLN A 75 2.42 5.13 15.44
N ARG A 76 2.85 4.43 16.50
CA ARG A 76 3.90 3.40 16.40
C ARG A 76 3.47 2.25 15.49
N LYS A 77 2.25 1.73 15.64
CA LYS A 77 1.72 0.65 14.79
C LYS A 77 1.60 1.09 13.35
N LYS A 78 1.18 2.34 13.11
CA LYS A 78 1.17 2.93 11.76
C LYS A 78 2.54 2.89 11.11
N LYS A 79 3.58 3.40 11.77
CA LYS A 79 4.95 3.40 11.23
C LYS A 79 5.48 1.99 10.92
N ILE A 80 5.18 1.03 11.78
CA ILE A 80 5.56 -0.37 11.56
C ILE A 80 4.79 -0.94 10.36
N ALA A 81 3.47 -0.71 10.30
CA ALA A 81 2.65 -1.17 9.19
C ALA A 81 3.09 -0.56 7.86
N GLU A 82 3.40 0.74 7.82
CA GLU A 82 3.94 1.43 6.64
C GLU A 82 5.26 0.79 6.17
N ALA A 83 6.20 0.57 7.10
CA ALA A 83 7.48 -0.05 6.78
C ALA A 83 7.34 -1.49 6.27
N VAL A 84 6.43 -2.28 6.84
CA VAL A 84 6.13 -3.63 6.36
C VAL A 84 5.52 -3.56 4.96
N LEU A 85 4.50 -2.72 4.75
CA LEU A 85 3.82 -2.66 3.46
C LEU A 85 4.74 -2.18 2.32
N ASP A 86 5.66 -1.23 2.58
CA ASP A 86 6.67 -0.76 1.61
C ASP A 86 7.72 -1.84 1.24
N GLU A 87 7.82 -2.93 2.01
CA GLU A 87 8.73 -4.05 1.71
C GLU A 87 8.13 -5.04 0.69
N PHE A 88 6.81 -5.20 0.66
CA PHE A 88 6.11 -6.19 -0.18
C PHE A 88 5.28 -5.55 -1.29
N GLY A 89 4.98 -4.26 -1.22
CA GLY A 89 4.10 -3.58 -2.17
C GLY A 89 4.37 -2.09 -2.27
N GLU A 90 3.56 -1.41 -3.07
CA GLU A 90 3.70 0.03 -3.32
C GLU A 90 2.45 0.78 -2.86
N SER A 91 2.64 1.91 -2.16
CA SER A 91 1.54 2.79 -1.80
C SER A 91 0.97 3.47 -3.05
N VAL A 92 -0.33 3.31 -3.30
CA VAL A 92 -0.98 3.88 -4.49
C VAL A 92 -1.99 4.96 -4.12
N LEU A 93 -2.18 5.91 -5.04
CA LEU A 93 -3.21 6.96 -4.91
C LEU A 93 -4.57 6.51 -5.48
N THR A 94 -5.08 5.40 -4.96
CA THR A 94 -6.41 4.88 -5.27
C THR A 94 -7.28 4.92 -4.01
N THR A 95 -8.59 4.78 -4.17
CA THR A 95 -9.54 4.68 -3.05
C THR A 95 -10.18 3.30 -3.00
N GLU A 96 -10.64 2.91 -1.82
CA GLU A 96 -11.46 1.69 -1.68
C GLU A 96 -12.74 1.76 -2.53
N ASP A 97 -13.33 2.96 -2.68
CA ASP A 97 -14.54 3.18 -3.48
C ASP A 97 -14.31 2.84 -4.96
N PHE A 98 -13.20 3.30 -5.54
CA PHE A 98 -12.81 2.96 -6.90
C PHE A 98 -12.63 1.44 -7.08
N LEU A 99 -11.97 0.78 -6.13
CA LEU A 99 -11.76 -0.68 -6.17
C LEU A 99 -13.05 -1.47 -6.00
N LYS A 100 -14.03 -0.96 -5.24
CA LYS A 100 -15.36 -1.57 -5.13
C LYS A 100 -16.17 -1.47 -6.43
N GLU A 101 -15.98 -0.40 -7.18
CA GLU A 101 -16.69 -0.16 -8.44
C GLU A 101 -16.04 -0.88 -9.63
N HIS A 102 -14.70 -0.91 -9.67
CA HIS A 102 -13.94 -1.37 -10.84
C HIS A 102 -13.14 -2.66 -10.62
N GLY A 103 -12.82 -3.00 -9.38
CA GLY A 103 -12.10 -4.22 -9.01
C GLY A 103 -13.04 -5.36 -8.60
N GLU A 104 -12.44 -6.51 -8.37
CA GLU A 104 -13.10 -7.68 -7.77
C GLU A 104 -12.77 -7.75 -6.29
N ALA A 105 -13.79 -7.83 -5.42
CA ALA A 105 -13.57 -8.02 -3.99
C ALA A 105 -13.15 -9.46 -3.69
N VAL A 106 -11.89 -9.64 -3.30
CA VAL A 106 -11.35 -10.95 -2.86
C VAL A 106 -11.71 -11.20 -1.40
N ILE A 107 -11.56 -10.17 -0.56
CA ILE A 107 -11.97 -10.19 0.85
C ILE A 107 -12.58 -8.83 1.21
N GLU A 108 -13.90 -8.78 1.43
CA GLU A 108 -14.61 -7.52 1.63
C GLU A 108 -14.35 -6.84 2.98
N LYS A 109 -14.02 -7.62 4.02
CA LYS A 109 -13.83 -7.13 5.40
C LYS A 109 -12.85 -8.01 6.15
N ASP A 110 -12.15 -7.41 7.12
CA ASP A 110 -11.21 -8.10 8.01
C ASP A 110 -10.13 -8.87 7.22
N ALA A 111 -9.68 -8.28 6.10
CA ALA A 111 -8.73 -8.90 5.19
C ALA A 111 -7.43 -9.31 5.89
N ILE A 112 -6.86 -8.43 6.72
CA ILE A 112 -5.60 -8.72 7.43
C ILE A 112 -5.69 -10.00 8.26
N ASN A 113 -6.77 -10.15 9.03
CA ASN A 113 -6.96 -11.32 9.89
C ASN A 113 -7.24 -12.59 9.05
N SER A 114 -8.05 -12.46 8.01
CA SER A 114 -8.32 -13.56 7.07
C SER A 114 -7.03 -14.06 6.41
N LEU A 115 -6.18 -13.13 5.96
CA LEU A 115 -4.87 -13.43 5.37
C LEU A 115 -3.92 -14.07 6.39
N LYS A 116 -3.89 -13.60 7.64
CA LYS A 116 -3.12 -14.23 8.72
C LYS A 116 -3.55 -15.67 8.98
N ILE A 117 -4.85 -15.97 8.94
CA ILE A 117 -5.36 -17.33 9.10
C ILE A 117 -4.90 -18.22 7.92
N ILE A 118 -4.93 -17.67 6.70
CA ILE A 118 -4.50 -18.39 5.49
C ILE A 118 -2.99 -18.68 5.55
N GLY A 119 -2.15 -17.69 5.91
CA GLY A 119 -0.69 -17.85 5.96
C GLY A 119 -0.17 -18.74 7.10
N ASN A 120 -0.97 -19.02 8.12
CA ASN A 120 -0.63 -19.95 9.20
C ASN A 120 -1.02 -21.41 8.92
N LYS A 121 -1.61 -21.69 7.76
CA LYS A 121 -2.11 -23.02 7.38
C LYS A 121 -1.13 -23.75 6.48
#